data_AF-A0A526YHV5-F1
#
_entry.id   AF-A0A526YHV5-F1
#
_cell.length_a   1.000
_cell.length_b   1.000
_cell.length_c   1.000
_cell.angle_alpha   90.00
_cell.angle_beta   90.00
_cell.angle_gamma   90.00
#
_symmetry.space_group_name_H-M   'P 1'
#
loop_
_entity.id
_entity.type
_entity.pdbx_description
1 polymer ?
#
loop_
_entity_poly.entity_id
_entity_poly.type
_entity_poly.pdbx_seq_one_letter_code
_entity_poly.pdbx_strand_id
1 'polypeptide(L)'
;MGAIRRFPHCSHWGAYTILVEDGRIIGVEPFEHDPAPSPMIHSIREWAKPDRRVLRPMVRSGWLEKRQASDRGGRGGETFVPVSWDEATTLVADEIRRVSG
;
A
#
# COMPACT_ATOMS: atom_id res chain seq x y z
N MET A 1 -9.59 -6.49 -26.94
CA MET A 1 -8.33 -6.89 -26.30
C MET A 1 -7.31 -5.83 -26.65
N GLY A 2 -6.77 -5.17 -25.64
CA GLY A 2 -5.76 -4.13 -25.82
C GLY A 2 -4.39 -4.74 -26.15
N ALA A 3 -3.46 -3.93 -26.64
CA ALA A 3 -2.09 -4.38 -26.81
C ALA A 3 -1.43 -4.60 -25.43
N ILE A 4 -0.74 -5.72 -25.25
CA ILE A 4 0.04 -6.00 -24.03
C ILE A 4 1.27 -5.08 -24.03
N ARG A 5 1.38 -4.25 -23.00
CA ARG A 5 2.56 -3.44 -22.71
C ARG A 5 3.46 -4.13 -21.69
N ARG A 6 4.77 -4.00 -21.88
CA ARG A 6 5.82 -4.63 -21.07
C ARG A 6 6.59 -3.57 -20.30
N PHE A 7 6.71 -3.76 -18.98
CA PHE A 7 7.43 -2.83 -18.10
C PHE A 7 8.48 -3.58 -17.28
N PRO A 8 9.77 -3.29 -17.45
CA PRO A 8 10.83 -3.83 -16.59
C PRO A 8 10.64 -3.38 -15.14
N HIS A 9 10.79 -4.30 -14.20
CA HIS A 9 10.65 -4.04 -12.77
C HIS A 9 11.49 -5.05 -11.96
N CYS A 10 11.70 -4.78 -10.68
CA CYS A 10 12.35 -5.72 -9.78
C CYS A 10 11.76 -5.66 -8.37
N SER A 11 12.03 -6.68 -7.57
CA SER A 11 11.64 -6.74 -6.16
C SER A 11 12.60 -7.64 -5.39
N HIS A 12 12.29 -7.91 -4.12
CA HIS A 12 13.02 -8.89 -3.32
C HIS A 12 13.09 -10.31 -3.94
N TRP A 13 12.21 -10.64 -4.91
CA TRP A 13 12.18 -11.93 -5.60
C TRP A 13 12.92 -11.96 -6.95
N GLY A 14 13.66 -10.90 -7.30
CA GLY A 14 14.42 -10.80 -8.55
C GLY A 14 13.85 -9.79 -9.53
N ALA A 15 14.43 -9.77 -10.74
CA ALA A 15 14.02 -8.92 -11.86
C ALA A 15 13.03 -9.64 -12.78
N TYR A 16 12.09 -8.89 -13.36
CA TYR A 16 11.03 -9.41 -14.23
C TYR A 16 10.43 -8.31 -15.09
N THR A 17 9.60 -8.69 -16.06
CA THR A 17 8.79 -7.79 -16.87
C THR A 17 7.32 -7.93 -16.48
N ILE A 18 6.69 -6.82 -16.10
CA ILE A 18 5.24 -6.77 -15.83
C ILE A 18 4.49 -6.64 -17.16
N LEU A 19 3.48 -7.49 -17.35
CA LEU A 19 2.59 -7.46 -18.49
C LEU A 19 1.31 -6.70 -18.14
N VAL A 20 0.97 -5.66 -18.91
CA VAL A 20 -0.18 -4.80 -18.67
C VAL A 20 -1.08 -4.73 -19.91
N GLU A 21 -2.37 -5.02 -19.73
CA GLU A 21 -3.42 -4.86 -20.74
C GLU A 21 -4.56 -4.02 -20.12
N ASP A 22 -5.05 -3.01 -20.86
CA ASP A 22 -6.16 -2.14 -20.43
C ASP A 22 -6.00 -1.58 -19.00
N GLY A 23 -4.77 -1.18 -18.65
CA GLY A 23 -4.42 -0.61 -17.35
C GLY A 23 -4.36 -1.61 -16.20
N ARG A 24 -4.48 -2.92 -16.47
CA ARG A 24 -4.43 -4.00 -15.48
C ARG A 24 -3.20 -4.87 -15.67
N ILE A 25 -2.59 -5.27 -14.56
CA ILE A 25 -1.53 -6.28 -14.57
C ILE A 25 -2.17 -7.62 -14.91
N ILE A 26 -1.76 -8.23 -16.02
CA ILE A 26 -2.26 -9.53 -16.46
C ILE A 26 -1.29 -10.67 -16.16
N GLY A 27 0.00 -10.37 -15.94
CA GLY A 27 1.02 -11.36 -15.64
C GLY A 27 2.42 -10.76 -15.51
N VAL A 28 3.41 -11.65 -15.41
CA VAL A 28 4.83 -11.30 -15.40
C VAL A 28 5.63 -12.34 -16.18
N GLU A 29 6.73 -11.90 -16.78
CA GLU A 29 7.75 -12.73 -17.43
C GLU A 29 9.05 -12.62 -16.61
N PRO A 30 9.73 -13.73 -16.25
CA PRO A 30 11.01 -13.66 -15.56
C PRO A 30 12.07 -12.96 -16.43
N PHE A 31 13.09 -12.38 -15.78
CA PHE A 31 14.22 -11.83 -16.51
C PHE A 31 14.97 -12.94 -17.26
N GLU A 32 15.28 -12.70 -18.54
CA GLU A 32 15.82 -13.72 -19.46
C GLU A 32 17.18 -14.30 -19.03
N HIS A 33 17.95 -13.55 -18.23
CA HIS A 33 19.25 -13.99 -17.73
C HIS A 33 19.21 -14.45 -16.26
N ASP A 34 18.03 -14.57 -15.65
CA ASP A 34 17.88 -15.19 -14.34
C ASP A 34 17.94 -16.72 -14.48
N PRO A 35 18.99 -17.41 -13.96
CA PRO A 35 19.10 -18.86 -14.09
C PRO A 35 18.12 -19.63 -13.19
N ALA A 36 17.49 -18.97 -12.21
CA ALA A 36 16.59 -19.60 -11.25
C ALA A 36 15.51 -18.61 -10.75
N PRO A 37 14.61 -18.15 -11.65
CA PRO A 37 13.61 -17.14 -11.29
C PRO A 37 12.67 -17.66 -10.20
N SER A 38 12.42 -16.82 -9.19
CA SER A 38 11.54 -17.18 -8.09
C SER A 38 10.08 -17.31 -8.57
N PRO A 39 9.37 -18.42 -8.30
CA PRO A 39 7.95 -18.55 -8.62
C PRO A 39 7.06 -17.46 -7.96
N MET A 40 7.57 -16.81 -6.91
CA MET A 40 6.87 -15.74 -6.19
C MET A 40 6.57 -14.52 -7.04
N ILE A 41 7.27 -14.30 -8.15
CA ILE A 41 6.98 -13.18 -9.07
C ILE A 41 5.54 -13.26 -9.61
N HIS A 42 4.97 -14.45 -9.73
CA HIS A 42 3.58 -14.58 -10.21
C HIS A 42 2.54 -14.01 -9.23
N SER A 43 2.91 -13.75 -7.97
CA SER A 43 2.04 -13.06 -7.01
C SER A 43 1.76 -11.59 -7.38
N ILE A 44 2.58 -10.98 -8.24
CA ILE A 44 2.50 -9.54 -8.59
C ILE A 44 1.14 -9.17 -9.20
N ARG A 45 0.52 -10.09 -9.93
CA ARG A 45 -0.84 -9.91 -10.47
C ARG A 45 -1.87 -9.54 -9.40
N GLU A 46 -1.62 -9.96 -8.16
CA GLU A 46 -2.52 -9.78 -7.04
C GLU A 46 -2.25 -8.48 -6.25
N TRP A 47 -1.10 -7.82 -6.45
CA TRP A 47 -0.68 -6.69 -5.61
C TRP A 47 -1.52 -5.42 -5.81
N ALA A 48 -2.10 -5.26 -7.00
CA ALA A 48 -2.95 -4.13 -7.33
C ALA A 48 -4.43 -4.36 -6.97
N LYS A 49 -4.78 -5.52 -6.38
CA LYS A 49 -6.17 -5.80 -6.02
C LYS A 49 -6.65 -4.89 -4.88
N PRO A 50 -7.82 -4.26 -5.02
CA PRO A 50 -8.29 -3.26 -4.06
C PRO A 50 -8.86 -3.87 -2.77
N ASP A 51 -9.19 -5.16 -2.74
CA ASP A 51 -9.84 -5.85 -1.63
C ASP A 51 -9.01 -5.84 -0.33
N ARG A 52 -7.68 -5.82 -0.46
CA ARG A 52 -6.76 -5.74 0.70
C ARG A 52 -5.89 -4.49 0.72
N ARG A 53 -6.14 -3.54 -0.20
CA ARG A 53 -5.36 -2.31 -0.28
C ARG A 53 -5.99 -1.24 0.62
N VAL A 54 -5.18 -0.59 1.46
CA VAL A 54 -5.59 0.65 2.15
C VAL A 54 -5.79 1.75 1.09
N LEU A 55 -7.04 2.15 0.86
CA LEU A 55 -7.43 3.01 -0.26
C LEU A 55 -7.26 4.50 0.02
N ARG A 56 -7.28 4.91 1.28
CA ARG A 56 -7.17 6.31 1.73
C ARG A 56 -6.63 6.37 3.16
N PRO A 57 -6.17 7.54 3.64
CA PRO A 57 -5.80 7.72 5.02
C PRO A 57 -6.95 7.39 5.97
N MET A 58 -6.60 6.77 7.10
CA MET A 58 -7.55 6.30 8.10
C MET A 58 -7.02 6.66 9.48
N VAL A 59 -7.88 7.11 10.38
CA VAL A 59 -7.53 7.44 11.76
C VAL A 59 -8.42 6.66 12.71
N ARG A 60 -7.85 6.05 13.74
CA ARG A 60 -8.60 5.33 14.77
C ARG A 60 -9.61 6.29 15.43
N SER A 61 -10.89 5.90 15.50
CA SER A 61 -12.00 6.76 15.93
C SER A 61 -11.76 7.41 17.30
N GLY A 62 -11.38 6.62 18.32
CA GLY A 62 -11.12 7.16 19.65
C GLY A 62 -9.93 8.13 19.70
N TRP A 63 -8.92 7.94 18.83
CA TRP A 63 -7.82 8.90 18.73
C TRP A 63 -8.21 10.16 17.98
N LEU A 64 -9.01 10.06 16.91
CA LEU A 64 -9.47 11.23 16.17
C LEU A 64 -10.30 12.18 17.06
N GLU A 65 -11.15 11.61 17.92
CA GLU A 65 -12.00 12.37 18.85
C GLU A 65 -11.20 12.99 20.01
N LYS A 66 -10.33 12.19 20.67
CA LYS A 66 -9.73 12.57 21.96
C LYS A 66 -8.25 12.90 21.88
N ARG A 67 -7.63 12.74 20.72
CA ARG A 67 -6.21 13.00 20.45
C ARG A 67 -5.31 12.33 21.49
N GLN A 68 -4.39 13.07 22.12
CA GLN A 68 -3.50 12.57 23.16
C GLN A 68 -4.20 12.04 24.41
N ALA A 69 -5.46 12.44 24.66
CA ALA A 69 -6.28 11.96 25.77
C ALA A 69 -7.07 10.68 25.42
N SER A 70 -6.86 10.11 24.23
CA SER A 70 -7.52 8.86 23.83
C SER A 70 -7.04 7.66 24.63
N ASP A 71 -7.95 6.74 24.93
CA ASP A 71 -7.62 5.48 25.57
C ASP A 71 -6.73 4.63 24.64
N ARG A 72 -5.62 4.12 25.18
CA ARG A 72 -4.67 3.27 24.46
C ARG A 72 -5.14 1.81 24.40
N GLY A 73 -6.01 1.39 25.33
CA GLY A 73 -6.60 0.06 25.35
C GLY A 73 -7.48 -0.24 24.13
N GLY A 74 -8.04 0.79 23.50
CA GLY A 74 -8.84 0.66 22.27
C GLY A 74 -8.07 0.31 21.00
N ARG A 75 -6.73 0.27 21.03
CA ARG A 75 -5.91 -0.10 19.86
C ARG A 75 -6.17 -1.55 19.45
N GLY A 76 -6.53 -1.76 18.18
CA GLY A 76 -6.85 -3.07 17.62
C GLY A 76 -8.33 -3.48 17.77
N GLY A 77 -9.11 -2.76 18.57
CA GLY A 77 -10.57 -3.00 18.73
C GLY A 77 -11.45 -1.90 18.15
N GLU A 78 -10.95 -0.67 18.06
CA GLU A 78 -11.72 0.46 17.55
C GLU A 78 -11.78 0.53 16.03
N THR A 79 -12.86 1.11 15.53
CA THR A 79 -13.05 1.40 14.11
C THR A 79 -12.10 2.49 13.61
N PHE A 80 -11.90 2.51 12.30
CA PHE A 80 -11.13 3.54 11.62
C PHE A 80 -12.05 4.47 10.83
N VAL A 81 -11.81 5.77 10.96
CA VAL A 81 -12.52 6.83 10.26
C VAL A 81 -11.69 7.27 9.07
N PRO A 82 -12.25 7.29 7.84
CA PRO A 82 -11.54 7.81 6.67
C PRO A 82 -11.38 9.33 6.77
N VAL A 83 -10.19 9.82 6.44
CA VAL A 83 -9.87 11.26 6.44
C VAL A 83 -9.20 11.66 5.13
N SER A 84 -9.07 12.96 4.88
CA SER A 84 -8.30 13.46 3.75
C SER A 84 -6.79 13.33 3.99
N TRP A 85 -5.99 13.42 2.93
CA TRP A 85 -4.52 13.48 3.07
C TRP A 85 -4.07 14.73 3.83
N ASP A 86 -4.67 15.88 3.57
CA ASP A 86 -4.38 17.14 4.25
C ASP A 86 -4.60 17.02 5.77
N GLU A 87 -5.76 16.48 6.16
CA GLU A 87 -6.08 16.21 7.55
C GLU A 87 -5.09 15.21 8.17
N ALA A 88 -4.86 14.05 7.54
CA ALA A 88 -3.93 13.05 8.06
C ALA A 88 -2.52 13.60 8.29
N THR A 89 -1.98 14.36 7.34
CA THR A 89 -0.66 14.96 7.46
C THR A 89 -0.61 16.07 8.51
N THR A 90 -1.68 16.86 8.65
CA THR A 90 -1.80 17.88 9.71
C THR A 90 -1.83 17.22 11.09
N LEU A 91 -2.65 16.19 11.27
CA LEU A 91 -2.73 15.42 12.53
C LEU A 91 -1.35 14.88 12.94
N VAL A 92 -0.59 14.31 12.01
CA VAL A 92 0.76 13.79 12.27
C VAL A 92 1.74 14.93 12.60
N ALA A 93 1.74 16.00 11.80
CA ALA A 93 2.64 17.13 11.99
C ALA A 93 2.41 17.81 13.36
N ASP A 94 1.16 17.99 13.77
CA ASP A 94 0.80 18.57 15.05
C ASP A 94 1.29 17.72 16.23
N GLU A 95 1.17 16.39 16.15
CA GLU A 95 1.71 15.52 17.19
C GLU A 95 3.24 15.53 17.24
N ILE A 96 3.90 15.56 16.09
CA ILE A 96 5.37 15.69 16.04
C ILE A 96 5.78 16.98 16.74
N ARG A 97 5.19 18.14 16.37
CA ARG A 97 5.50 19.43 17.00
C ARG A 97 5.26 19.42 18.51
N ARG A 98 4.15 18.81 18.96
CA ARG A 98 3.78 18.73 20.39
C ARG A 98 4.79 17.90 21.21
N VAL A 99 5.39 16.88 20.60
CA VAL A 99 6.30 15.94 21.31
C VAL A 99 7.76 16.36 21.17
N SER A 100 8.14 16.98 20.06
CA SER A 100 9.53 17.38 19.79
C SER A 100 9.87 18.81 20.23
N GLY A 101 8.87 19.64 20.50
CA GLY A 101 9.04 20.98 21.08
C GLY A 101 9.09 20.93 22.59
#